data_AF-A0A834HAY5-F1
#
_entry.id   AF-A0A834HAY5-F1
#
_cell.length_a   1.000
_cell.length_b   1.000
_cell.length_c   1.000
_cell.angle_alpha   90.00
_cell.angle_beta   90.00
_cell.angle_gamma   90.00
#
_symmetry.space_group_name_H-M   'P 1'
#
loop_
_entity.id
_entity.type
_entity.pdbx_description
1 polymer ?
#
loop_
_entity_poly.entity_id
_entity_poly.type
_entity_poly.pdbx_seq_one_letter_code
_entity_poly.pdbx_strand_id
1 'polypeptide(L)'
;MATTRALLLRPQQTLTLIQTHFLRSLSTSPPNHQFLSANDFLNSWTAHTDPKQAQAKLALLRREYAKKVKAYRKEYIEEVELERIEKQRKDEAKREAMRIANEERRAAKVASKKAKAAEREVAEEEFRQTLVKSRVKFNSTSHCNICFGTQLRAANWEEKKFRKCKVAGALGENCRLRDKPPSSINYGALKERTQKLEYWRLKEKHIEEKKKEKKELLRRKSSMWVDEAELEKTILEVIVDTKPL
;
A
#
# COMPACT_ATOMS: atom_id res chain seq x y z
N MET A 1 21.76 -38.52 -28.53
CA MET A 1 20.40 -37.97 -28.34
C MET A 1 20.47 -36.91 -27.24
N ALA A 2 20.21 -35.66 -27.61
CA ALA A 2 20.62 -34.46 -26.90
C ALA A 2 19.88 -34.23 -25.57
N THR A 3 20.64 -33.83 -24.55
CA THR A 3 20.15 -33.31 -23.27
C THR A 3 19.84 -31.83 -23.38
N THR A 4 18.56 -31.45 -23.33
CA THR A 4 18.11 -30.06 -23.31
C THR A 4 18.01 -29.55 -21.88
N ARG A 5 19.02 -28.76 -21.47
CA ARG A 5 18.95 -27.87 -20.30
C ARG A 5 18.12 -26.64 -20.65
N ALA A 6 16.91 -26.52 -20.13
CA ALA A 6 16.13 -25.29 -20.20
C ALA A 6 16.70 -24.28 -19.19
N LEU A 7 17.44 -23.30 -19.70
CA LEU A 7 17.86 -22.11 -18.94
C LEU A 7 16.64 -21.21 -18.73
N LEU A 8 16.25 -21.01 -17.47
CA LEU A 8 15.33 -19.96 -17.07
C LEU A 8 15.99 -18.60 -17.33
N LEU A 9 15.62 -17.93 -18.43
CA LEU A 9 15.91 -16.51 -18.60
C LEU A 9 15.10 -15.71 -17.57
N ARG A 10 15.82 -15.16 -16.60
CA ARG A 10 15.36 -14.16 -15.63
C ARG A 10 15.22 -12.83 -16.37
N PRO A 11 14.03 -12.18 -16.43
CA PRO A 11 13.93 -10.86 -17.05
C PRO A 11 14.47 -9.82 -16.07
N GLN A 12 15.70 -9.34 -16.34
CA GLN A 12 16.22 -8.08 -15.82
C GLN A 12 15.44 -6.92 -16.49
N GLN A 13 14.26 -6.58 -15.99
CA GLN A 13 13.48 -5.43 -16.49
C GLN A 13 12.98 -4.49 -15.38
N THR A 14 13.53 -4.57 -14.16
CA THR A 14 13.04 -3.74 -13.04
C THR A 14 13.89 -2.49 -12.77
N LEU A 15 14.97 -2.25 -13.52
CA LEU A 15 15.82 -1.05 -13.34
C LEU A 15 15.58 0.05 -14.38
N THR A 16 14.87 -0.21 -15.46
CA THR A 16 14.56 0.82 -16.47
C THR A 16 13.29 1.61 -16.16
N LEU A 17 12.38 1.07 -15.35
CA LEU A 17 11.15 1.79 -14.97
C LEU A 17 11.42 2.87 -13.90
N ILE A 18 12.41 2.68 -13.03
CA ILE A 18 12.75 3.66 -11.99
C ILE A 18 13.44 4.89 -12.60
N GLN A 19 14.17 4.71 -13.70
CA GLN A 19 14.89 5.80 -14.39
C GLN A 19 13.96 6.78 -15.13
N THR A 20 12.79 6.33 -15.60
CA THR A 20 11.82 7.21 -16.30
C THR A 20 10.93 8.00 -15.36
N HIS A 21 10.82 7.60 -14.08
CA HIS A 21 10.09 8.36 -13.07
C HIS A 21 10.95 9.42 -12.37
N PHE A 22 12.27 9.23 -12.30
CA PHE A 22 13.18 10.21 -11.66
C PHE A 22 13.50 11.41 -12.55
N LEU A 23 13.49 11.25 -13.87
CA LEU A 23 13.77 12.33 -14.83
C LEU A 23 12.53 13.18 -15.19
N ARG A 24 11.36 12.90 -14.62
CA ARG A 24 10.13 13.68 -14.84
C ARG A 24 9.77 14.64 -13.69
N SER A 25 10.74 14.95 -12.82
CA SER A 25 10.55 15.90 -11.72
C SER A 25 11.34 17.21 -11.88
N LEU A 26 12.06 17.39 -13.00
CA LEU A 26 12.92 18.56 -13.25
C LEU A 26 12.54 19.35 -14.51
N SER A 27 11.32 19.17 -15.04
CA SER A 27 10.77 20.09 -16.04
C SER A 27 9.77 21.06 -15.40
N THR A 28 10.14 21.68 -14.28
CA THR A 28 9.66 23.04 -14.04
C THR A 28 10.39 23.90 -15.06
N SER A 29 9.82 24.01 -16.26
CA SER A 29 10.08 25.17 -17.10
C SER A 29 10.02 26.38 -16.16
N PRO A 30 11.04 27.25 -16.14
CA PRO A 30 10.89 28.56 -15.56
C PRO A 30 9.57 29.11 -16.12
N PRO A 31 8.71 29.72 -15.31
CA PRO A 31 7.56 30.39 -15.88
C PRO A 31 8.11 31.31 -16.97
N ASN A 32 7.52 31.27 -18.16
CA ASN A 32 7.88 32.17 -19.25
C ASN A 32 7.55 33.59 -18.78
N HIS A 33 8.43 34.18 -17.99
CA HIS A 33 8.33 35.55 -17.54
C HIS A 33 8.78 36.39 -18.73
N GLN A 34 7.84 36.67 -19.64
CA GLN A 34 8.05 37.66 -20.65
C GLN A 34 8.14 39.01 -19.94
N PHE A 35 9.36 39.55 -19.83
CA PHE A 35 9.55 40.87 -19.24
C PHE A 35 8.69 41.88 -20.00
N LEU A 36 7.93 42.68 -19.26
CA LEU A 36 7.16 43.77 -19.84
C LEU A 36 8.11 44.68 -20.62
N SER A 37 7.71 45.11 -21.81
CA SER A 37 8.51 46.06 -22.58
C SER A 37 8.73 47.34 -21.79
N ALA A 38 9.85 48.02 -22.04
CA ALA A 38 10.17 49.29 -21.39
C ALA A 38 8.98 50.25 -21.47
N ASN A 39 8.68 50.93 -20.36
CA ASN A 39 7.51 51.78 -20.25
C ASN A 39 7.85 53.20 -20.69
N ASP A 40 7.32 53.63 -21.84
CA ASP A 40 7.60 54.95 -22.46
C ASP A 40 7.20 56.14 -21.57
N PHE A 41 6.32 55.91 -20.60
CA PHE A 41 5.81 56.96 -19.72
C PHE A 41 6.89 57.60 -18.86
N LEU A 42 7.87 56.83 -18.36
CA LEU A 42 8.90 57.31 -17.43
C LEU A 42 9.84 58.36 -18.06
N ASN A 43 9.96 58.37 -19.40
CA ASN A 43 10.82 59.31 -20.14
C ASN A 43 10.02 60.37 -20.92
N SER A 44 8.69 60.43 -20.76
CA SER A 44 7.81 61.29 -21.55
C SER A 44 7.71 62.74 -21.08
N TRP A 45 8.31 63.06 -19.91
CA TRP A 45 8.30 64.41 -19.37
C TRP A 45 9.35 65.31 -20.03
N THR A 46 8.89 66.46 -20.51
CA THR A 46 9.72 67.51 -21.10
C THR A 46 9.46 68.79 -20.32
N ALA A 47 10.52 69.46 -19.87
CA ALA A 47 10.37 70.74 -19.18
C ALA A 47 9.81 71.79 -20.15
N HIS A 48 8.66 72.37 -19.82
CA HIS A 48 7.99 73.39 -20.64
C HIS A 48 8.22 74.78 -20.07
N THR A 49 8.47 75.75 -20.95
CA THR A 49 8.74 77.16 -20.58
C THR A 49 7.49 77.84 -19.97
N ASP A 50 6.29 77.45 -20.42
CA ASP A 50 5.03 78.01 -19.94
C ASP A 50 4.43 77.20 -18.78
N PRO A 51 4.16 77.83 -17.60
CA PRO A 51 3.68 77.11 -16.42
C PRO A 51 2.29 76.50 -16.61
N LYS A 52 1.41 77.15 -17.37
CA LYS A 52 0.04 76.64 -17.67
C LYS A 52 0.08 75.38 -18.54
N GLN A 53 0.98 75.33 -19.52
CA GLN A 53 1.14 74.18 -20.41
C GLN A 53 1.74 72.98 -19.65
N ALA A 54 2.73 73.24 -18.80
CA ALA A 54 3.29 72.22 -17.91
C ALA A 54 2.22 71.59 -17.01
N GLN A 55 1.37 72.42 -16.39
CA GLN A 55 0.29 71.94 -15.53
C GLN A 55 -0.75 71.12 -16.31
N ALA A 56 -1.14 71.54 -17.52
CA ALA A 56 -2.08 70.81 -18.36
C ALA A 56 -1.52 69.43 -18.78
N LYS A 57 -0.25 69.37 -19.22
CA LYS A 57 0.41 68.09 -19.57
C LYS A 57 0.53 67.18 -18.34
N LEU A 58 0.89 67.73 -17.18
CA LEU A 58 0.98 66.95 -15.94
C LEU A 58 -0.39 66.39 -15.52
N ALA A 59 -1.46 67.18 -15.63
CA ALA A 59 -2.81 66.75 -15.34
C ALA A 59 -3.26 65.60 -16.27
N LEU A 60 -2.92 65.68 -17.56
CA LEU A 60 -3.18 64.61 -18.53
C LEU A 60 -2.41 63.34 -18.17
N LEU A 61 -1.10 63.44 -17.92
CA LEU A 61 -0.26 62.29 -17.54
C LEU A 61 -0.76 61.62 -16.26
N ARG A 62 -1.18 62.38 -15.24
CA ARG A 62 -1.77 61.83 -14.02
C ARG A 62 -3.05 61.06 -14.29
N ARG A 63 -3.93 61.58 -15.17
CA ARG A 63 -5.18 60.90 -15.55
C ARG A 63 -4.92 59.62 -16.34
N GLU A 64 -4.01 59.66 -17.30
CA GLU A 64 -3.64 58.50 -18.12
C GLU A 64 -2.97 57.41 -17.28
N TYR A 65 -2.05 57.79 -16.39
CA TYR A 65 -1.41 56.87 -15.46
C TYR A 65 -2.45 56.21 -14.54
N ALA A 66 -3.36 56.99 -13.96
CA ALA A 66 -4.42 56.45 -13.12
C ALA A 66 -5.33 55.47 -13.88
N LYS A 67 -5.65 55.76 -15.14
CA LYS A 67 -6.40 54.84 -16.02
C LYS A 67 -5.62 53.54 -16.28
N LYS A 68 -4.34 53.63 -16.66
CA LYS A 68 -3.48 52.47 -16.91
C LYS A 68 -3.35 51.58 -15.67
N VAL A 69 -3.03 52.16 -14.52
CA VAL A 69 -2.94 51.41 -13.25
C VAL A 69 -4.27 50.74 -12.90
N LYS A 70 -5.41 51.41 -13.14
CA LYS A 70 -6.72 50.81 -12.91
C LYS A 70 -7.00 49.63 -13.85
N ALA A 71 -6.55 49.69 -15.10
CA ALA A 71 -6.65 48.58 -16.05
C ALA A 71 -5.80 47.38 -15.58
N TYR A 72 -4.52 47.60 -15.30
CA TYR A 72 -3.62 46.55 -14.80
C TYR A 72 -4.11 45.89 -13.52
N ARG A 73 -4.69 46.66 -12.59
CA ARG A 73 -5.27 46.08 -11.36
C ARG A 73 -6.45 45.15 -11.65
N LYS A 74 -7.27 45.45 -12.67
CA LYS A 74 -8.38 44.57 -13.05
C LYS A 74 -7.86 43.30 -13.69
N GLU A 75 -6.94 43.42 -14.64
CA GLU A 75 -6.27 42.28 -15.29
C GLU A 75 -5.63 41.35 -14.26
N TYR A 76 -4.87 41.91 -13.30
CA TYR A 76 -4.26 41.13 -12.23
C TYR A 76 -5.29 40.41 -11.34
N ILE A 77 -6.42 41.06 -11.02
CA ILE A 77 -7.49 40.41 -10.24
C ILE A 77 -8.05 39.22 -11.01
N GLU A 78 -8.32 39.39 -12.30
CA GLU A 78 -8.84 38.35 -13.18
C GLU A 78 -7.85 37.18 -13.32
N GLU A 79 -6.56 37.46 -13.53
CA GLU A 79 -5.49 36.45 -13.59
C GLU A 79 -5.44 35.62 -12.29
N VAL A 80 -5.44 36.30 -11.14
CA VAL A 80 -5.41 35.63 -9.82
C VAL A 80 -6.67 34.79 -9.60
N GLU A 81 -7.83 35.22 -10.09
CA GLU A 81 -9.07 34.44 -10.04
C GLU A 81 -9.03 33.21 -10.94
N LEU A 82 -8.49 33.33 -12.16
CA LEU A 82 -8.29 32.22 -13.08
C LEU A 82 -7.35 31.17 -12.48
N GLU A 83 -6.23 31.58 -11.89
CA GLU A 83 -5.31 30.68 -11.19
C GLU A 83 -5.99 29.92 -10.04
N ARG A 84 -6.84 30.61 -9.27
CA ARG A 84 -7.63 29.99 -8.20
C ARG A 84 -8.58 28.93 -8.75
N ILE A 85 -9.28 29.22 -9.85
CA ILE A 85 -10.21 28.28 -10.50
C ILE A 85 -9.44 27.07 -11.06
N GLU A 86 -8.30 27.29 -11.72
CA GLU A 86 -7.47 26.19 -12.19
C GLU A 86 -6.99 25.29 -11.06
N LYS A 87 -6.56 25.89 -9.95
CA LYS A 87 -6.15 25.14 -8.76
C LYS A 87 -7.29 24.30 -8.22
N GLN A 88 -8.49 24.88 -8.12
CA GLN A 88 -9.69 24.14 -7.72
C GLN A 88 -9.97 22.95 -8.64
N ARG A 89 -9.96 23.15 -9.96
CA ARG A 89 -10.13 22.08 -10.95
C ARG A 89 -9.10 20.96 -10.79
N LYS A 90 -7.82 21.33 -10.59
CA LYS A 90 -6.73 20.38 -10.35
C LYS A 90 -6.93 19.59 -9.06
N ASP A 91 -7.38 20.25 -7.99
CA ASP A 91 -7.60 19.62 -6.69
C ASP A 91 -8.84 18.71 -6.68
N GLU A 92 -9.90 19.09 -7.39
CA GLU A 92 -11.10 18.26 -7.61
C GLU A 92 -10.75 17.00 -8.42
N ALA A 93 -10.02 17.15 -9.53
CA ALA A 93 -9.56 16.02 -10.33
C ALA A 93 -8.68 15.06 -9.51
N LYS A 94 -7.77 15.60 -8.68
CA LYS A 94 -6.94 14.78 -7.78
C LYS A 94 -7.79 14.06 -6.73
N ARG A 95 -8.77 14.74 -6.14
CA ARG A 95 -9.67 14.16 -5.13
C ARG A 95 -10.49 13.01 -5.73
N GLU A 96 -11.01 13.22 -6.94
CA GLU A 96 -11.80 12.21 -7.64
C GLU A 96 -10.96 11.01 -8.08
N ALA A 97 -9.77 11.24 -8.65
CA ALA A 97 -8.83 10.18 -9.00
C ALA A 97 -8.43 9.34 -7.78
N MET A 98 -8.21 9.98 -6.62
CA MET A 98 -7.92 9.28 -5.37
C MET A 98 -9.10 8.45 -4.87
N ARG A 99 -10.34 8.93 -5.06
CA ARG A 99 -11.55 8.19 -4.72
C ARG A 99 -11.67 6.91 -5.55
N ILE A 100 -11.60 7.04 -6.87
CA ILE A 100 -11.66 5.92 -7.82
C ILE A 100 -10.57 4.88 -7.50
N ALA A 101 -9.31 5.31 -7.35
CA ALA A 101 -8.21 4.40 -7.05
C ALA A 101 -8.39 3.65 -5.71
N ASN A 102 -8.99 4.31 -4.71
CA ASN A 102 -9.29 3.67 -3.43
C ASN A 102 -10.44 2.67 -3.55
N GLU A 103 -11.47 2.97 -4.34
CA GLU A 103 -12.58 2.07 -4.64
C GLU A 103 -12.11 0.85 -5.41
N GLU A 104 -11.31 1.02 -6.47
CA GLU A 104 -10.68 -0.07 -7.21
C GLU A 104 -9.82 -0.95 -6.30
N ARG A 105 -9.02 -0.36 -5.42
CA ARG A 105 -8.22 -1.11 -4.45
C ARG A 105 -9.11 -1.90 -3.48
N ARG A 106 -10.25 -1.34 -3.05
CA ARG A 106 -11.21 -2.05 -2.18
C ARG A 106 -11.86 -3.20 -2.95
N ALA A 107 -12.32 -2.97 -4.18
CA ALA A 107 -12.90 -3.98 -5.05
C ALA A 107 -11.90 -5.12 -5.32
N ALA A 108 -10.64 -4.80 -5.65
CA ALA A 108 -9.58 -5.77 -5.84
C ALA A 108 -9.29 -6.59 -4.58
N LYS A 109 -9.31 -5.96 -3.40
CA LYS A 109 -9.18 -6.68 -2.11
C LYS A 109 -10.35 -7.62 -1.85
N VAL A 110 -11.57 -7.19 -2.16
CA VAL A 110 -12.77 -8.03 -2.02
C VAL A 110 -12.70 -9.21 -2.99
N ALA A 111 -12.36 -8.97 -4.26
CA ALA A 111 -12.18 -10.02 -5.26
C ALA A 111 -11.08 -11.01 -4.85
N SER A 112 -9.93 -10.52 -4.38
CA SER A 112 -8.85 -11.38 -3.88
C SER A 112 -9.26 -12.22 -2.68
N LYS A 113 -10.03 -11.66 -1.73
CA LYS A 113 -10.56 -12.42 -0.60
C LYS A 113 -11.57 -13.48 -1.05
N LYS A 114 -12.43 -13.16 -2.02
CA LYS A 114 -13.41 -14.10 -2.59
C LYS A 114 -12.70 -15.25 -3.33
N ALA A 115 -11.68 -14.95 -4.13
CA ALA A 115 -10.86 -15.97 -4.79
C ALA A 115 -10.18 -16.90 -3.78
N LYS A 116 -9.57 -16.34 -2.74
CA LYS A 116 -8.97 -17.14 -1.65
C LYS A 116 -9.98 -17.97 -0.86
N ALA A 117 -11.24 -17.51 -0.74
CA ALA A 117 -12.30 -18.29 -0.11
C ALA A 117 -12.70 -19.48 -1.00
N ALA A 118 -12.87 -19.25 -2.31
CA ALA A 118 -13.14 -20.31 -3.27
C ALA A 118 -12.01 -21.36 -3.32
N GLU A 119 -10.74 -20.93 -3.29
CA GLU A 119 -9.59 -21.84 -3.21
C GLU A 119 -9.64 -22.73 -1.95
N ARG A 120 -10.10 -22.19 -0.82
CA ARG A 120 -10.26 -22.98 0.42
C ARG A 120 -11.39 -23.98 0.31
N GLU A 121 -12.52 -23.61 -0.29
CA GLU A 121 -13.65 -24.54 -0.52
C GLU A 121 -13.21 -25.70 -1.42
N VAL A 122 -12.49 -25.43 -2.51
CA VAL A 122 -11.91 -26.47 -3.37
C VAL A 122 -10.96 -27.37 -2.59
N ALA A 123 -10.07 -26.81 -1.78
CA ALA A 123 -9.15 -27.60 -0.97
C ALA A 123 -9.89 -28.48 0.07
N GLU A 124 -11.00 -28.00 0.64
CA GLU A 124 -11.85 -28.80 1.53
C GLU A 124 -12.55 -29.94 0.79
N GLU A 125 -13.03 -29.70 -0.44
CA GLU A 125 -13.62 -30.73 -1.28
C GLU A 125 -12.60 -31.82 -1.67
N GLU A 126 -11.39 -31.43 -2.07
CA GLU A 126 -10.28 -32.36 -2.33
C GLU A 126 -9.94 -33.17 -1.07
N PHE A 127 -9.94 -32.53 0.09
CA PHE A 127 -9.72 -33.21 1.37
C PHE A 127 -10.84 -34.24 1.65
N ARG A 128 -12.11 -33.89 1.43
CA ARG A 128 -13.25 -34.81 1.56
C ARG A 128 -13.13 -36.00 0.63
N GLN A 129 -12.79 -35.77 -0.64
CA GLN A 129 -12.58 -36.84 -1.62
C GLN A 129 -11.43 -37.77 -1.19
N THR A 130 -10.35 -37.21 -0.65
CA THR A 130 -9.21 -37.98 -0.12
C THR A 130 -9.62 -38.86 1.05
N LEU A 131 -10.48 -38.38 1.94
CA LEU A 131 -11.05 -39.18 3.04
C LEU A 131 -11.95 -40.30 2.53
N VAL A 132 -12.83 -40.05 1.56
CA VAL A 132 -13.67 -41.10 0.95
C VAL A 132 -12.80 -42.18 0.30
N LYS A 133 -11.78 -41.78 -0.47
CA LYS A 133 -10.83 -42.70 -1.10
C LYS A 133 -10.05 -43.53 -0.08
N SER A 134 -9.62 -42.91 1.02
CA SER A 134 -8.93 -43.59 2.11
C SER A 134 -9.85 -44.54 2.87
N ARG A 135 -11.11 -44.16 3.10
CA ARG A 135 -12.14 -45.01 3.70
C ARG A 135 -12.47 -46.22 2.83
N VAL A 136 -12.58 -46.06 1.50
CA VAL A 136 -12.78 -47.18 0.58
C VAL A 136 -11.59 -48.14 0.63
N LYS A 137 -10.34 -47.63 0.63
CA LYS A 137 -9.14 -48.46 0.79
C LYS A 137 -9.08 -49.18 2.14
N PHE A 138 -9.45 -48.50 3.23
CA PHE A 138 -9.51 -49.13 4.56
C PHE A 138 -10.62 -50.16 4.64
N ASN A 139 -11.79 -49.88 4.06
CA ASN A 139 -12.93 -50.80 4.02
C ASN A 139 -12.63 -52.01 3.14
N SER A 140 -11.95 -51.87 2.00
CA SER A 140 -11.55 -53.03 1.18
C SER A 140 -10.47 -53.87 1.85
N THR A 141 -9.50 -53.25 2.52
CA THR A 141 -8.46 -53.94 3.29
C THR A 141 -9.05 -54.65 4.52
N SER A 142 -10.02 -54.03 5.21
CA SER A 142 -10.72 -54.64 6.33
C SER A 142 -11.73 -55.70 5.90
N HIS A 143 -12.43 -55.55 4.75
CA HIS A 143 -13.24 -56.63 4.18
C HIS A 143 -12.36 -57.84 3.80
N CYS A 144 -11.15 -57.60 3.28
CA CYS A 144 -10.18 -58.66 3.01
C CYS A 144 -9.70 -59.32 4.31
N ASN A 145 -9.35 -58.56 5.36
CA ASN A 145 -8.95 -59.11 6.66
C ASN A 145 -10.10 -59.76 7.45
N ILE A 146 -11.35 -59.33 7.24
CA ILE A 146 -12.54 -59.94 7.86
C ILE A 146 -12.88 -61.24 7.11
N CYS A 147 -12.84 -61.29 5.77
CA CYS A 147 -13.04 -62.52 5.00
C CYS A 147 -11.89 -63.54 5.15
N PHE A 148 -10.62 -63.09 5.14
CA PHE A 148 -9.49 -63.97 5.47
C PHE A 148 -9.51 -64.39 6.95
N GLY A 149 -9.91 -63.48 7.85
CA GLY A 149 -9.99 -63.75 9.29
C GLY A 149 -11.16 -64.64 9.69
N THR A 150 -12.22 -64.77 8.89
CA THR A 150 -13.30 -65.75 9.10
C THR A 150 -13.00 -67.08 8.43
N GLN A 151 -12.30 -67.11 7.29
CA GLN A 151 -11.80 -68.37 6.70
C GLN A 151 -10.71 -69.03 7.55
N LEU A 152 -9.74 -68.27 8.09
CA LEU A 152 -8.74 -68.82 9.02
C LEU A 152 -9.29 -69.12 10.43
N ARG A 153 -10.37 -68.48 10.87
CA ARG A 153 -11.06 -68.86 12.12
C ARG A 153 -11.95 -70.07 11.95
N ALA A 154 -12.61 -70.26 10.80
CA ALA A 154 -13.35 -71.50 10.52
C ALA A 154 -12.41 -72.73 10.48
N ALA A 155 -11.17 -72.57 9.99
CA ALA A 155 -10.17 -73.62 9.97
C ALA A 155 -9.43 -73.86 11.33
N ASN A 156 -9.60 -72.98 12.33
CA ASN A 156 -8.95 -73.10 13.65
C ASN A 156 -9.95 -73.21 14.82
N TRP A 157 -11.27 -73.21 14.56
CA TRP A 157 -12.31 -73.32 15.58
C TRP A 157 -12.65 -74.78 15.95
N GLU A 158 -12.45 -75.75 15.06
CA GLU A 158 -12.57 -77.17 15.42
C GLU A 158 -11.41 -77.68 16.28
N GLU A 159 -10.23 -77.06 16.22
CA GLU A 159 -9.02 -77.55 16.90
C GLU A 159 -8.83 -76.98 18.33
N LYS A 160 -9.56 -75.90 18.70
CA LYS A 160 -9.40 -75.21 20.00
C LYS A 160 -10.55 -75.42 20.99
N LYS A 161 -11.53 -76.27 20.68
CA LYS A 161 -12.60 -76.62 21.64
C LYS A 161 -12.18 -77.61 22.73
N PHE A 162 -10.97 -78.19 22.64
CA PHE A 162 -10.49 -79.19 23.62
C PHE A 162 -9.49 -78.67 24.67
N ARG A 163 -9.12 -77.38 24.66
CA ARG A 163 -8.01 -76.87 25.51
C ARG A 163 -8.28 -75.59 26.31
N LYS A 164 -9.55 -75.23 26.53
CA LYS A 164 -9.92 -74.09 27.38
C LYS A 164 -11.13 -74.37 28.28
N CYS A 165 -11.20 -75.60 28.78
CA CYS A 165 -12.10 -76.03 29.87
C CYS A 165 -11.26 -76.56 31.04
N LYS A 166 -10.30 -75.74 31.49
CA LYS A 166 -9.58 -75.86 32.77
C LYS A 166 -8.71 -74.60 32.86
N VAL A 167 -8.75 -73.90 33.99
CA VAL A 167 -7.96 -72.69 34.28
C VAL A 167 -8.52 -71.38 33.69
N ALA A 168 -9.64 -70.91 34.22
CA ALA A 168 -9.93 -69.48 34.42
C ALA A 168 -11.14 -69.32 35.36
N GLY A 169 -11.10 -70.03 36.49
CA GLY A 169 -11.95 -69.76 37.65
C GLY A 169 -11.05 -69.21 38.74
N ALA A 170 -10.61 -67.96 38.58
CA ALA A 170 -9.98 -67.16 39.62
C ALA A 170 -9.65 -65.78 39.03
N LEU A 171 -9.80 -64.75 39.86
CA LEU A 171 -9.46 -63.35 39.62
C LEU A 171 -10.57 -62.52 38.98
N GLY A 172 -11.55 -62.20 39.83
CA GLY A 172 -12.24 -60.92 39.74
C GLY A 172 -11.22 -59.81 40.02
N GLU A 173 -10.98 -58.97 39.02
CA GLU A 173 -10.20 -57.75 39.16
C GLU A 173 -11.01 -56.54 38.69
N ASN A 174 -11.00 -55.55 39.57
CA ASN A 174 -11.58 -54.22 39.48
C ASN A 174 -11.06 -53.46 38.26
N CYS A 175 -11.90 -53.26 37.24
CA CYS A 175 -11.65 -52.27 36.20
C CYS A 175 -11.85 -50.86 36.76
N ARG A 176 -10.76 -50.22 37.20
CA ARG A 176 -10.73 -48.77 37.45
C ARG A 176 -11.22 -48.04 36.20
N LEU A 177 -12.22 -47.19 36.39
CA LEU A 177 -12.57 -46.10 35.49
C LEU A 177 -11.30 -45.34 35.11
N ARG A 178 -10.87 -45.45 33.84
CA ARG A 178 -9.95 -44.48 33.25
C ARG A 178 -10.76 -43.23 32.96
N ASP A 179 -10.39 -42.14 33.61
CA ASP A 179 -10.83 -40.81 33.25
C ASP A 179 -10.63 -40.59 31.75
N LYS A 180 -11.72 -40.29 31.04
CA LYS A 180 -11.66 -39.82 29.67
C LYS A 180 -10.89 -38.49 29.67
N PRO A 181 -9.82 -38.33 28.86
CA PRO A 181 -9.24 -37.01 28.66
C PRO A 181 -10.32 -36.10 28.05
N PRO A 182 -10.42 -34.83 28.47
CA PRO A 182 -11.45 -33.93 27.99
C PRO A 182 -11.34 -33.79 26.46
N SER A 183 -12.41 -34.20 25.80
CA SER A 183 -12.63 -34.03 24.38
C SER A 183 -12.54 -32.55 24.01
N SER A 184 -11.79 -32.30 22.93
CA SER A 184 -11.82 -31.09 22.10
C SER A 184 -11.39 -29.77 22.74
N ILE A 185 -10.12 -29.65 23.14
CA ILE A 185 -9.44 -28.36 22.95
C ILE A 185 -9.27 -28.19 21.43
N ASN A 186 -10.00 -27.23 20.85
CA ASN A 186 -9.91 -26.91 19.42
C ASN A 186 -8.56 -26.22 19.15
N TYR A 187 -7.53 -27.03 18.88
CA TYR A 187 -6.15 -26.59 18.62
C TYR A 187 -6.04 -25.60 17.44
N GLY A 188 -7.00 -25.60 16.51
CA GLY A 188 -7.06 -24.63 15.40
C GLY A 188 -7.38 -23.22 15.89
N ALA A 189 -8.42 -23.06 16.71
CA ALA A 189 -8.81 -21.76 17.26
C ALA A 189 -7.74 -21.16 18.20
N LEU A 190 -6.96 -22.00 18.88
CA LEU A 190 -5.84 -21.56 19.73
C LEU A 190 -4.65 -21.07 18.89
N LYS A 191 -4.35 -21.74 17.78
CA LYS A 191 -3.31 -21.33 16.82
C LYS A 191 -3.66 -20.03 16.09
N GLU A 192 -4.93 -19.83 15.74
CA GLU A 192 -5.35 -18.56 15.12
C GLU A 192 -5.27 -17.36 16.06
N ARG A 193 -5.60 -17.56 17.35
CA ARG A 193 -5.48 -16.49 18.35
C ARG A 193 -4.03 -16.09 18.59
N THR A 194 -3.12 -17.06 18.68
CA THR A 194 -1.68 -16.79 18.86
C THR A 194 -1.10 -16.04 17.67
N GLN A 195 -1.41 -16.46 16.43
CA GLN A 195 -1.00 -15.74 15.23
C GLN A 195 -1.55 -14.31 15.15
N LYS A 196 -2.81 -14.10 15.54
CA LYS A 196 -3.40 -12.74 15.60
C LYS A 196 -2.71 -11.88 16.65
N LEU A 197 -2.41 -12.42 17.83
CA LEU A 197 -1.69 -11.69 18.88
C LEU A 197 -0.27 -11.31 18.45
N GLU A 198 0.45 -12.21 17.77
CA GLU A 198 1.77 -11.93 17.21
C GLU A 198 1.74 -10.85 16.13
N TYR A 199 0.73 -10.91 15.24
CA TYR A 199 0.51 -9.87 14.24
C TYR A 199 0.24 -8.49 14.87
N TRP A 200 -0.58 -8.43 15.92
CA TRP A 200 -0.85 -7.18 16.63
C TRP A 200 0.41 -6.61 17.30
N ARG A 201 1.21 -7.45 17.98
CA ARG A 201 2.50 -7.04 18.56
C ARG A 201 3.47 -6.50 17.51
N LEU A 202 3.56 -7.14 16.35
CA LEU A 202 4.41 -6.68 15.24
C LEU A 202 3.90 -5.33 14.69
N LYS A 203 2.58 -5.18 14.56
CA LYS A 203 1.96 -3.95 14.08
C LYS A 203 2.17 -2.78 15.05
N GLU A 204 2.07 -3.00 16.35
CA GLU A 204 2.36 -2.00 17.38
C GLU A 204 3.82 -1.56 17.34
N LYS A 205 4.77 -2.50 17.26
CA LYS A 205 6.19 -2.19 17.07
C LYS A 205 6.43 -1.31 15.84
N HIS A 206 5.81 -1.66 14.71
CA HIS A 206 5.95 -0.88 13.48
C HIS A 206 5.36 0.55 13.63
N ILE A 207 4.25 0.70 14.35
CA ILE A 207 3.66 2.02 14.64
C ILE A 207 4.60 2.84 15.53
N GLU A 208 5.19 2.22 16.56
CA GLU A 208 6.14 2.88 17.45
C GLU A 208 7.42 3.29 16.73
N GLU A 209 7.97 2.42 15.88
CA GLU A 209 9.13 2.74 15.04
C GLU A 209 8.83 3.93 14.13
N LYS A 210 7.68 3.94 13.43
CA LYS A 210 7.26 5.08 12.60
C LYS A 210 7.10 6.37 13.41
N LYS A 211 6.62 6.29 14.65
CA LYS A 211 6.54 7.45 15.55
C LYS A 211 7.93 7.93 15.97
N LYS A 212 8.85 7.01 16.28
CA LYS A 212 10.25 7.32 16.62
C LYS A 212 10.98 7.93 15.43
N GLU A 213 10.87 7.36 14.23
CA GLU A 213 11.44 7.89 12.98
C GLU A 213 10.95 9.30 12.69
N LYS A 214 9.64 9.56 12.79
CA LYS A 214 9.08 10.90 12.60
C LYS A 214 9.61 11.89 13.63
N LYS A 215 9.66 11.49 14.91
CA LYS A 215 10.18 12.34 15.99
C LYS A 215 11.66 12.63 15.83
N GLU A 216 12.44 11.65 15.40
CA GLU A 216 13.87 11.76 15.12
C GLU A 216 14.14 12.65 13.90
N LEU A 217 13.38 12.46 12.82
CA LEU A 217 13.44 13.31 11.64
C LEU A 217 13.06 14.74 11.98
N LEU A 218 12.04 14.94 12.83
CA LEU A 218 11.68 16.26 13.33
C LEU A 218 12.82 16.85 14.16
N ARG A 219 13.43 16.08 15.08
CA ARG A 219 14.59 16.53 15.89
C ARG A 219 15.80 16.94 15.03
N ARG A 220 16.09 16.17 13.99
CA ARG A 220 17.18 16.47 13.04
C ARG A 220 16.90 17.70 12.19
N LYS A 221 15.63 17.94 11.84
CA LYS A 221 15.23 19.14 11.08
C LYS A 221 15.06 20.36 11.97
N SER A 222 14.63 20.18 13.22
CA SER A 222 14.38 21.25 14.18
C SER A 222 15.64 21.72 14.91
N SER A 223 16.82 21.17 14.61
CA SER A 223 18.09 21.73 15.10
C SER A 223 18.54 22.95 14.28
N MET A 224 17.87 23.25 13.18
CA MET A 224 18.00 24.50 12.43
C MET A 224 16.82 25.40 12.76
N TRP A 225 16.88 26.06 13.93
CA TRP A 225 16.16 27.32 14.10
C TRP A 225 17.02 28.38 13.43
N VAL A 226 16.77 28.60 12.15
CA VAL A 226 17.44 29.64 11.37
C VAL A 226 16.56 30.88 11.49
N ASP A 227 17.13 32.00 11.95
CA ASP A 227 16.43 33.28 11.92
C ASP A 227 16.01 33.59 10.49
N GLU A 228 14.78 34.08 10.29
CA GLU A 228 14.20 34.23 8.95
C GLU A 228 15.09 35.06 8.01
N ALA A 229 15.79 36.06 8.55
CA ALA A 229 16.78 36.88 7.84
C ALA A 229 18.05 36.12 7.41
N GLU A 230 18.51 35.11 8.17
CA GLU A 230 19.65 34.27 7.80
C GLU A 230 19.27 33.23 6.75
N LEU A 231 18.03 32.72 6.81
CA LEU A 231 17.49 31.80 5.82
C LEU A 231 17.34 32.50 4.47
N GLU A 232 16.84 33.72 4.44
CA GLU A 232 16.74 34.55 3.24
C GLU A 232 18.11 34.81 2.60
N LYS A 233 19.13 35.15 3.40
CA LYS A 233 20.51 35.32 2.91
C LYS A 233 21.08 34.04 2.30
N THR A 234 20.90 32.90 2.97
CA THR A 234 21.38 31.61 2.49
C THR A 234 20.69 31.18 1.20
N ILE A 235 19.37 31.42 1.09
CA ILE A 235 18.61 31.18 -0.14
C ILE A 235 19.13 32.06 -1.28
N LEU A 236 19.38 33.35 -1.01
CA LEU A 236 19.92 34.27 -2.00
C LEU A 236 21.32 33.87 -2.48
N GLU A 237 22.19 33.44 -1.56
CA GLU A 237 23.55 32.97 -1.88
C GLU A 237 23.52 31.72 -2.79
N VAL A 238 22.72 30.71 -2.44
CA VAL A 238 22.56 29.51 -3.26
C VAL A 238 21.98 29.83 -4.65
N ILE A 239 21.04 30.77 -4.76
CA ILE A 239 20.50 31.20 -6.06
C ILE A 239 21.56 31.92 -6.90
N VAL A 240 22.44 32.71 -6.28
CA VAL A 240 23.53 33.40 -6.97
C VAL A 240 24.60 32.42 -7.45
N ASP A 241 24.94 31.41 -6.64
CA ASP A 241 25.95 30.40 -6.97
C ASP A 241 25.46 29.33 -7.97
N THR A 242 24.15 29.12 -8.06
CA THR A 242 23.55 28.15 -8.99
C THR A 242 23.21 28.73 -10.37
N LYS A 243 23.63 29.97 -10.68
CA LYS A 243 23.64 30.46 -12.06
C LYS A 243 24.66 29.66 -12.87
N PRO A 244 24.24 28.81 -13.83
CA PRO A 244 25.20 28.21 -14.75
C PRO A 244 25.77 29.32 -15.64
N LEU A 245 27.10 29.34 -15.77
CA LEU A 245 27.83 30.15 -16.74
C LEU A 245 27.39 29.83 -18.18
#